data_AF-A0A0G1YJB6-F1
#
_entry.id   AF-A0A0G1YJB6-F1
#
_cell.length_a   1.000
_cell.length_b   1.000
_cell.length_c   1.000
_cell.angle_alpha   90.00
_cell.angle_beta   90.00
_cell.angle_gamma   90.00
#
_symmetry.space_group_name_H-M   'P 1'
#
loop_
_entity.id
_entity.type
_entity.pdbx_description
1 polymer ?
#
loop_
_entity_poly.entity_id
_entity_poly.type
_entity_poly.pdbx_seq_one_letter_code
_entity_poly.pdbx_strand_id
1 'polypeptide(L)'
;MYKNRSQALILSSSRGFTLIELLVVIAIIGILSAVVLASLNTARSKGNDAAIQSDLSTIQTQAEIFYGGAGGNTYTGVCAESTVAKAIAAAEVANGSGTVVCNVAANGTAYAVSSGLQAGITIGGATNMYWCVDSTGNAKSHASALGAATACP
;
A
#
# COMPACT_ATOMS: atom_id res chain seq x y z
N MET A 1 -17.02 17.53 80.72
CA MET A 1 -16.52 16.47 79.81
C MET A 1 -16.77 16.92 78.37
N TYR A 2 -15.79 17.58 77.72
CA TYR A 2 -15.81 17.77 76.27
C TYR A 2 -14.38 17.77 75.73
N LYS A 3 -14.17 17.00 74.67
CA LYS A 3 -12.91 16.37 74.26
C LYS A 3 -12.23 17.23 73.19
N ASN A 4 -11.04 17.75 73.49
CA ASN A 4 -10.24 18.56 72.57
C ASN A 4 -9.73 17.67 71.42
N ARG A 5 -10.22 17.87 70.20
CA ARG A 5 -9.76 17.16 68.99
C ARG A 5 -8.69 18.00 68.30
N SER A 6 -7.43 17.67 68.56
CA SER A 6 -6.28 18.11 67.78
C SER A 6 -6.38 17.55 66.35
N GLN A 7 -6.85 18.36 65.41
CA GLN A 7 -6.84 18.03 63.99
C GLN A 7 -5.39 18.14 63.47
N ALA A 8 -4.76 17.01 63.22
CA ALA A 8 -3.49 16.95 62.49
C ALA A 8 -3.75 17.39 61.04
N LEU A 9 -3.26 18.58 60.71
CA LEU A 9 -3.28 19.14 59.36
C LEU A 9 -2.36 18.28 58.48
N ILE A 10 -2.95 17.50 57.56
CA ILE A 10 -2.20 16.81 56.52
C ILE A 10 -1.67 17.90 55.57
N LEU A 11 -0.38 18.27 55.69
CA LEU A 11 0.29 19.09 54.70
C LEU A 11 0.44 18.27 53.41
N SER A 12 -0.49 18.44 52.48
CA SER A 12 -0.35 17.94 51.12
C SER A 12 0.82 18.66 50.45
N SER A 13 1.95 17.97 50.28
CA SER A 13 3.10 18.47 49.52
C SER A 13 2.73 18.51 48.04
N SER A 14 2.30 19.68 47.56
CA SER A 14 2.10 19.94 46.14
C SER A 14 3.46 20.01 45.46
N ARG A 15 3.94 18.90 44.91
CA ARG A 15 5.15 18.89 44.07
C ARG A 15 4.79 19.49 42.71
N GLY A 16 5.28 20.70 42.45
CA GLY A 16 5.20 21.33 41.14
C GLY A 16 6.20 20.70 40.17
N PHE A 17 5.81 20.52 38.91
CA PHE A 17 6.68 20.08 37.83
C PHE A 17 7.55 21.25 37.38
N THR A 18 8.86 21.04 37.20
CA THR A 18 9.76 22.13 36.79
C THR A 18 9.64 22.39 35.28
N LEU A 19 9.85 23.65 34.86
CA LEU A 19 9.86 24.00 33.43
C LEU A 19 10.95 23.25 32.65
N ILE A 20 12.08 22.96 33.30
CA ILE A 20 13.18 22.21 32.68
C ILE A 20 12.82 20.74 32.46
N GLU A 21 12.06 20.13 33.37
CA GLU A 21 11.55 18.77 33.18
C GLU A 21 10.61 18.70 31.97
N LEU A 22 9.74 19.70 31.77
CA LEU A 22 8.85 19.71 30.60
C LEU A 22 9.64 19.90 29.30
N LEU A 23 10.67 20.75 29.33
CA LEU A 23 11.49 21.06 28.16
C LEU A 23 12.27 19.83 27.68
N VAL A 24 12.86 19.04 28.59
CA VAL A 24 13.59 17.83 28.22
C VAL A 24 12.65 16.75 27.66
N VAL A 25 11.44 16.63 28.21
CA VAL A 25 10.46 15.63 27.74
C VAL A 25 10.02 15.91 26.31
N ILE A 26 9.66 17.14 25.98
CA ILE A 26 9.26 17.47 24.60
C ILE A 26 10.43 17.33 23.62
N ALA A 27 11.67 17.57 24.07
CA ALA A 27 12.86 17.36 23.25
C ALA A 27 13.05 15.87 22.91
N ILE A 28 12.91 14.97 23.89
CA ILE A 28 13.03 13.52 23.67
C ILE A 28 11.89 13.00 22.77
N ILE A 29 10.64 13.43 23.01
CA ILE A 29 9.49 13.07 22.16
C ILE A 29 9.72 13.54 20.71
N GLY A 30 10.29 14.73 20.52
CA GLY A 30 10.66 15.25 19.20
C GLY A 30 11.63 14.32 18.47
N ILE A 31 12.69 13.88 19.13
CA ILE A 31 13.69 12.98 18.52
C ILE A 31 13.08 11.62 18.18
N LEU A 32 12.33 11.02 19.11
CA LEU A 32 11.71 9.71 18.91
C LEU A 32 10.65 9.73 17.79
N SER A 33 9.83 10.79 17.74
CA SER A 33 8.77 10.92 16.73
C SER A 33 9.32 11.05 15.30
N ALA A 34 10.46 11.73 15.12
CA ALA A 34 11.10 11.86 13.81
C ALA A 34 11.53 10.51 13.22
N VAL A 35 12.16 9.64 14.03
CA VAL A 35 12.61 8.30 13.59
C VAL A 35 11.42 7.40 13.26
N VAL A 36 10.37 7.45 14.09
CA VAL A 36 9.14 6.66 13.90
C VAL A 36 8.40 7.07 12.63
N LEU A 37 8.35 8.36 12.31
CA LEU A 37 7.65 8.84 11.12
C LEU A 37 8.35 8.37 9.82
N ALA A 38 9.69 8.40 9.80
CA ALA A 38 10.47 7.92 8.66
C ALA A 38 10.26 6.42 8.40
N SER A 39 10.23 5.59 9.45
CA SER A 39 10.01 4.15 9.33
C SER A 39 8.56 3.83 8.91
N LEU A 40 7.58 4.57 9.44
CA LEU A 40 6.17 4.40 9.08
C LEU A 40 5.91 4.69 7.61
N ASN A 41 6.53 5.72 7.03
CA ASN A 41 6.32 6.04 5.61
C ASN A 41 6.77 4.89 4.70
N THR A 42 7.92 4.28 4.98
CA THR A 42 8.44 3.12 4.25
C THR A 42 7.54 1.89 4.42
N ALA A 43 7.06 1.65 5.65
CA ALA A 43 6.16 0.54 5.94
C ALA A 43 4.83 0.67 5.18
N ARG A 44 4.28 1.88 5.08
CA ARG A 44 3.05 2.16 4.32
C ARG A 44 3.23 1.90 2.83
N SER A 45 4.32 2.37 2.21
CA SER A 45 4.60 2.10 0.80
C SER A 45 4.72 0.60 0.51
N LYS A 46 5.41 -0.16 1.37
CA LYS A 46 5.50 -1.62 1.23
C LYS A 46 4.15 -2.32 1.42
N GLY A 47 3.30 -1.83 2.32
CA GLY A 47 1.94 -2.34 2.52
C GLY A 47 1.07 -2.13 1.29
N ASN A 48 1.19 -0.96 0.66
CA ASN A 48 0.50 -0.65 -0.60
C ASN A 48 1.01 -1.53 -1.75
N ASP A 49 2.32 -1.78 -1.84
CA ASP A 49 2.87 -2.70 -2.85
C ASP A 49 2.34 -4.13 -2.69
N ALA A 50 2.18 -4.61 -1.45
CA ALA A 50 1.58 -5.91 -1.18
C ALA A 50 0.08 -5.94 -1.58
N ALA A 51 -0.65 -4.85 -1.34
CA ALA A 51 -2.04 -4.72 -1.79
C ALA A 51 -2.13 -4.79 -3.32
N ILE A 52 -1.27 -4.06 -4.04
CA ILE A 52 -1.19 -4.09 -5.51
C ILE A 52 -0.92 -5.53 -6.00
N GLN A 53 0.03 -6.24 -5.40
CA GLN A 53 0.32 -7.63 -5.78
C GLN A 53 -0.90 -8.55 -5.58
N SER A 54 -1.63 -8.38 -4.47
CA SER A 54 -2.87 -9.12 -4.18
C SER A 54 -3.98 -8.81 -5.17
N ASP A 55 -4.18 -7.54 -5.52
CA ASP A 55 -5.18 -7.10 -6.50
C ASP A 55 -4.86 -7.68 -7.88
N LEU A 56 -3.60 -7.62 -8.32
CA LEU A 56 -3.18 -8.19 -9.60
C LEU A 56 -3.26 -9.72 -9.61
N SER A 57 -3.00 -10.40 -8.50
CA SER A 57 -3.24 -11.85 -8.37
C SER A 57 -4.73 -12.20 -8.49
N THR A 58 -5.60 -11.35 -7.96
CA THR A 58 -7.05 -11.50 -8.10
C THR A 58 -7.45 -11.34 -9.56
N ILE A 59 -6.91 -10.34 -10.26
CA ILE A 59 -7.12 -10.14 -11.70
C ILE A 59 -6.71 -11.38 -12.49
N GLN A 60 -5.54 -11.96 -12.22
CA GLN A 60 -5.10 -13.17 -12.92
C GLN A 60 -6.09 -14.33 -12.73
N THR A 61 -6.53 -14.57 -11.49
CA THR A 61 -7.51 -15.64 -11.22
C THR A 61 -8.83 -15.39 -11.93
N GLN A 62 -9.33 -14.14 -11.91
CA GLN A 62 -10.59 -13.78 -12.55
C GLN A 62 -10.51 -13.77 -14.07
N ALA A 63 -9.34 -13.46 -14.64
CA ALA A 63 -9.12 -13.53 -16.07
C ALA A 63 -9.28 -14.96 -16.59
N GLU A 64 -8.75 -15.96 -15.86
CA GLU A 64 -8.91 -17.38 -16.22
C GLU A 64 -10.36 -17.85 -16.07
N ILE A 65 -11.06 -17.42 -15.02
CA ILE A 65 -12.49 -17.70 -14.83
C ILE A 65 -13.31 -17.08 -15.97
N PHE A 66 -12.99 -15.84 -16.34
CA PHE A 66 -13.63 -15.15 -17.45
C PHE A 66 -13.42 -15.90 -18.76
N TYR A 67 -12.19 -16.29 -19.07
CA TYR A 67 -11.84 -17.04 -20.28
C TYR A 67 -12.64 -18.35 -20.40
N GLY A 68 -12.73 -19.13 -19.32
CA GLY A 68 -13.49 -20.38 -19.29
C GLY A 68 -15.02 -20.23 -19.17
N GLY A 69 -15.51 -19.01 -18.88
CA GLY A 69 -16.91 -18.72 -18.61
C GLY A 69 -17.47 -17.66 -19.57
N ALA A 70 -17.79 -16.49 -19.03
CA ALA A 70 -18.47 -15.41 -19.75
C ALA A 70 -17.71 -14.87 -20.97
N GLY A 71 -16.38 -15.04 -21.00
CA GLY A 71 -15.51 -14.65 -22.10
C GLY A 71 -15.51 -15.64 -23.26
N GLY A 72 -16.04 -16.86 -23.12
CA GLY A 72 -16.17 -17.80 -24.24
C GLY A 72 -14.85 -18.10 -24.97
N ASN A 73 -13.81 -18.48 -24.21
CA ASN A 73 -12.46 -18.75 -24.70
C ASN A 73 -11.74 -17.53 -25.29
N THR A 74 -12.07 -16.33 -24.82
CA THR A 74 -11.30 -15.12 -25.11
C THR A 74 -11.17 -14.23 -23.87
N TYR A 75 -10.07 -13.48 -23.81
CA TYR A 75 -9.87 -12.40 -22.83
C TYR A 75 -10.45 -11.07 -23.31
N THR A 76 -11.10 -11.02 -24.48
CA THR A 76 -11.73 -9.79 -24.98
C THR A 76 -12.75 -9.28 -23.98
N GLY A 77 -12.53 -8.07 -23.45
CA GLY A 77 -13.38 -7.46 -22.43
C GLY A 77 -13.00 -7.79 -20.97
N VAL A 78 -11.95 -8.58 -20.72
CA VAL A 78 -11.53 -8.95 -19.35
C VAL A 78 -11.22 -7.72 -18.49
N CYS A 79 -10.63 -6.67 -19.06
CA CYS A 79 -10.34 -5.42 -18.34
C CYS A 79 -11.59 -4.65 -17.90
N ALA A 80 -12.75 -4.92 -18.52
CA ALA A 80 -14.04 -4.33 -18.19
C ALA A 80 -14.94 -5.27 -17.36
N GLU A 81 -14.48 -6.49 -17.07
CA GLU A 81 -15.19 -7.39 -16.17
C GLU A 81 -15.28 -6.74 -14.78
N SER A 82 -16.43 -6.86 -14.12
CA SER A 82 -16.76 -6.13 -12.89
C SER A 82 -15.79 -6.34 -11.72
N THR A 83 -15.26 -7.55 -11.54
CA THR A 83 -14.32 -7.89 -10.47
C THR A 83 -12.92 -7.43 -10.83
N VAL A 84 -12.51 -7.65 -12.08
CA VAL A 84 -11.23 -7.14 -12.61
C VAL A 84 -11.18 -5.62 -12.54
N ALA A 85 -12.20 -4.91 -12.99
CA ALA A 85 -12.28 -3.46 -12.95
C ALA A 85 -12.21 -2.90 -11.52
N LYS A 86 -12.82 -3.59 -10.54
CA LYS A 86 -12.70 -3.22 -9.11
C LYS A 86 -11.29 -3.43 -8.58
N ALA A 87 -10.64 -4.54 -8.94
CA ALA A 87 -9.26 -4.80 -8.55
C ALA A 87 -8.28 -3.82 -9.20
N ILE A 88 -8.52 -3.43 -10.46
CA ILE A 88 -7.78 -2.34 -11.14
C ILE A 88 -7.94 -1.04 -10.35
N ALA A 89 -9.17 -0.63 -10.02
CA ALA A 89 -9.43 0.60 -9.26
C ALA A 89 -8.79 0.56 -7.85
N ALA A 90 -8.79 -0.59 -7.18
CA ALA A 90 -8.12 -0.76 -5.88
C ALA A 90 -6.59 -0.61 -6.01
N ALA A 91 -5.99 -1.25 -7.02
CA ALA A 91 -4.57 -1.13 -7.31
C ALA A 91 -4.16 0.30 -7.72
N GLU A 92 -5.02 1.05 -8.41
CA GLU A 92 -4.82 2.47 -8.73
C GLU A 92 -4.74 3.34 -7.48
N VAL A 93 -5.64 3.12 -6.52
CA VAL A 93 -5.64 3.80 -5.23
C VAL A 93 -4.38 3.45 -4.43
N ALA A 94 -4.00 2.17 -4.39
CA ALA A 94 -2.82 1.70 -3.67
C ALA A 94 -1.51 2.23 -4.28
N ASN A 95 -1.43 2.32 -5.61
CA ASN A 95 -0.29 2.89 -6.32
C ASN A 95 -0.14 4.40 -6.06
N GLY A 96 -1.25 5.13 -5.90
CA GLY A 96 -1.23 6.58 -5.64
C GLY A 96 -0.93 7.42 -6.89
N SER A 97 -0.56 6.81 -8.01
CA SER A 97 -0.43 7.47 -9.33
C SER A 97 -1.71 7.39 -10.17
N GLY A 98 -2.69 6.56 -9.77
CA GLY A 98 -3.98 6.44 -10.44
C GLY A 98 -3.93 5.85 -11.85
N THR A 99 -2.91 5.05 -12.18
CA THR A 99 -2.80 4.42 -13.51
C THR A 99 -2.35 2.97 -13.38
N VAL A 100 -3.27 2.06 -13.67
CA VAL A 100 -3.01 0.62 -13.88
C VAL A 100 -3.27 0.33 -15.34
N VAL A 101 -2.31 -0.29 -16.02
CA VAL A 101 -2.44 -0.64 -17.44
C VAL A 101 -3.03 -2.03 -17.55
N CYS A 102 -4.13 -2.18 -18.27
CA CYS A 102 -4.72 -3.47 -18.61
C CYS A 102 -4.83 -3.56 -20.14
N ASN A 103 -4.07 -4.46 -20.73
CA ASN A 103 -4.03 -4.67 -22.18
C ASN A 103 -4.53 -6.06 -22.52
N VAL A 104 -5.27 -6.14 -23.62
CA VAL A 104 -5.72 -7.38 -24.23
C VAL A 104 -5.27 -7.39 -25.69
N ALA A 105 -4.78 -8.52 -26.17
CA ALA A 105 -4.41 -8.68 -27.56
C ALA A 105 -5.65 -8.53 -28.46
N ALA A 106 -5.48 -8.00 -29.68
CA ALA A 106 -6.60 -7.75 -30.60
C ALA A 106 -7.37 -9.03 -30.99
N ASN A 107 -6.68 -10.17 -30.98
CA ASN A 107 -7.27 -11.50 -31.19
C ASN A 107 -7.84 -12.12 -29.89
N GLY A 108 -7.71 -11.42 -28.75
CA GLY A 108 -8.23 -11.82 -27.45
C GLY A 108 -7.57 -13.06 -26.84
N THR A 109 -6.39 -13.47 -27.32
CA THR A 109 -5.70 -14.69 -26.84
C THR A 109 -4.70 -14.42 -25.72
N ALA A 110 -4.42 -13.15 -25.42
CA ALA A 110 -3.48 -12.77 -24.38
C ALA A 110 -3.93 -11.50 -23.67
N TYR A 111 -3.55 -11.37 -22.40
CA TYR A 111 -3.70 -10.15 -21.64
C TYR A 111 -2.46 -9.91 -20.78
N ALA A 112 -2.21 -8.65 -20.44
CA ALA A 112 -1.29 -8.31 -19.37
C ALA A 112 -1.84 -7.12 -18.58
N VAL A 113 -1.65 -7.17 -17.27
CA VAL A 113 -2.01 -6.09 -16.36
C VAL A 113 -0.80 -5.70 -15.54
N SER A 114 -0.52 -4.40 -15.47
CA SER A 114 0.60 -3.89 -14.70
C SER A 114 0.24 -2.65 -13.90
N SER A 115 0.76 -2.59 -12.68
CA SER A 115 0.71 -1.43 -11.81
C SER A 115 2.12 -1.04 -11.39
N GLY A 116 2.37 0.27 -11.26
CA GLY A 116 3.56 0.79 -10.59
C GLY A 116 3.56 0.47 -9.09
N LEU A 117 4.74 0.30 -8.52
CA LEU A 117 4.96 0.09 -7.09
C LEU A 117 5.44 1.40 -6.44
N GLN A 118 4.97 1.65 -5.23
CA GLN A 118 5.32 2.83 -4.44
C GLN A 118 6.71 2.70 -3.81
N ALA A 119 7.14 1.51 -3.39
CA ALA A 119 8.49 1.31 -2.86
C ALA A 119 9.54 1.09 -3.96
N GLY A 120 9.45 1.84 -5.06
CA GLY A 120 10.43 1.82 -6.15
C GLY A 120 11.84 2.09 -5.63
N ILE A 121 12.66 1.04 -5.57
CA ILE A 121 14.08 1.11 -5.20
C ILE A 121 14.86 1.72 -6.38
N THR A 122 15.73 2.70 -6.11
CA THR A 122 16.62 3.28 -7.12
C THR A 122 17.84 2.38 -7.33
N ILE A 123 17.86 1.56 -8.39
CA ILE A 123 19.10 0.90 -8.86
C ILE A 123 19.42 1.47 -10.24
N GLY A 124 20.57 2.14 -10.37
CA GLY A 124 21.04 2.63 -11.68
C GLY A 124 20.26 3.82 -12.26
N GLY A 125 19.52 4.59 -11.46
CA GLY A 125 18.89 5.85 -11.89
C GLY A 125 17.48 5.73 -12.51
N ALA A 126 16.86 4.55 -12.52
CA ALA A 126 15.43 4.40 -12.84
C ALA A 126 14.58 4.38 -11.56
N THR A 127 13.52 5.19 -11.52
CA THR A 127 12.71 5.50 -10.32
C THR A 127 11.42 4.70 -10.18
N ASN A 128 11.08 3.81 -11.12
CA ASN A 128 9.76 3.17 -11.17
C ASN A 128 9.89 1.65 -11.33
N MET A 129 9.51 0.92 -10.28
CA MET A 129 9.27 -0.52 -10.35
C MET A 129 7.80 -0.77 -10.65
N TYR A 130 7.50 -1.83 -11.37
CA TYR A 130 6.15 -2.24 -11.73
C TYR A 130 5.94 -3.71 -11.40
N TRP A 131 4.77 -4.06 -10.88
CA TRP A 131 4.29 -5.44 -10.83
C TRP A 131 3.47 -5.74 -12.07
N CYS A 132 3.67 -6.89 -12.70
CA CYS A 132 2.92 -7.31 -13.87
C CYS A 132 2.44 -8.75 -13.73
N VAL A 133 1.22 -8.99 -14.19
CA VAL A 133 0.63 -10.32 -14.39
C VAL A 133 0.15 -10.48 -15.83
N ASP A 134 0.22 -11.69 -16.38
CA ASP A 134 -0.24 -11.97 -17.74
C ASP A 134 -0.93 -13.34 -17.90
N SER A 135 -1.47 -13.57 -19.10
CA SER A 135 -2.15 -14.81 -19.52
C SER A 135 -1.24 -16.03 -19.62
N THR A 136 0.08 -15.86 -19.50
CA THR A 136 1.02 -16.99 -19.48
C THR A 136 1.35 -17.45 -18.05
N GLY A 137 0.74 -16.81 -17.05
CA GLY A 137 0.93 -17.13 -15.65
C GLY A 137 2.09 -16.37 -15.00
N ASN A 138 2.69 -15.38 -15.68
CA ASN A 138 3.74 -14.59 -15.06
C ASN A 138 3.16 -13.69 -13.96
N ALA A 139 3.93 -13.51 -12.89
CA ALA A 139 3.70 -12.54 -11.82
C ALA A 139 5.06 -12.05 -11.32
N LYS A 140 5.55 -10.94 -11.88
CA LYS A 140 6.94 -10.47 -11.66
C LYS A 140 7.06 -8.95 -11.59
N SER A 141 8.12 -8.50 -10.92
CA SER A 141 8.53 -7.10 -10.94
C SER A 141 9.39 -6.79 -12.17
N HIS A 142 9.27 -5.58 -12.70
CA HIS A 142 10.07 -5.08 -13.82
C HIS A 142 10.27 -3.56 -13.75
N ALA A 143 11.25 -3.05 -14.51
CA ALA A 143 11.72 -1.66 -14.41
C ALA A 143 11.14 -0.69 -15.46
N SER A 144 10.23 -1.16 -16.32
CA SER A 144 9.68 -0.39 -17.44
C SER A 144 8.16 -0.40 -17.39
N ALA A 145 7.48 0.60 -17.94
CA ALA A 145 6.03 0.53 -18.04
C ALA A 145 5.61 -0.52 -19.09
N LEU A 146 4.46 -1.17 -18.87
CA LEU A 146 3.91 -2.18 -19.79
C LEU A 146 3.60 -1.64 -21.19
N GLY A 147 3.29 -0.34 -21.32
CA GLY A 147 2.92 0.27 -22.60
C GLY A 147 1.69 -0.40 -23.21
N ALA A 148 1.78 -0.83 -24.46
CA ALA A 148 0.73 -1.57 -25.16
C ALA A 148 0.98 -3.10 -25.19
N ALA A 149 1.97 -3.60 -24.44
CA ALA A 149 2.30 -5.02 -24.43
C ALA A 149 1.21 -5.85 -23.74
N THR A 150 1.01 -7.07 -24.23
CA THR A 150 0.02 -8.04 -23.71
C THR A 150 0.71 -9.24 -23.06
N ALA A 151 1.97 -9.09 -22.67
CA ALA A 151 2.75 -10.04 -21.90
C ALA A 151 3.72 -9.26 -21.00
N CYS A 152 4.06 -9.83 -19.84
CA CYS A 152 4.99 -9.18 -18.92
C CYS A 152 6.43 -9.26 -19.45
N PRO A 153 7.14 -8.12 -19.53
CA PRO A 153 8.50 -8.06 -20.04
C PRO A 153 9.49 -8.84 -19.17
#